data_AF-A0A561SA22-F1
#
_entry.id   AF-A0A561SA22-F1
#
_cell.length_a   1.000
_cell.length_b   1.000
_cell.length_c   1.000
_cell.angle_alpha   90.00
_cell.angle_beta   90.00
_cell.angle_gamma   90.00
#
_symmetry.space_group_name_H-M   'P 1'
#
loop_
_entity.id
_entity.type
_entity.pdbx_description
1 polymer ?
#
loop_
_entity_poly.entity_id
_entity_poly.type
_entity_poly.pdbx_seq_one_letter_code
_entity_poly.pdbx_strand_id
1 'polypeptide(L)'
;MFALHRHPANIAVHEDRKLGDRLADGVANSMGTWTFILGQAAFTMAWIVLNSSHGWIHAWDSYPYVLLNLVYSFQAGFTGPILLLSQNRQSRHDRLRAEHDYAVDERTNELVHLIAQHHGLIPADSTPELPLPAAKSQQEL
;
A
#
# COMPACT_ATOMS: atom_id res chain seq x y z
N MET A 1 -27.10 22.40 17.04
CA MET A 1 -26.18 21.70 17.96
C MET A 1 -25.75 20.42 17.28
N PHE A 2 -24.50 20.38 16.79
CA PHE A 2 -23.95 19.39 15.86
C PHE A 2 -23.75 18.03 16.56
N ALA A 3 -24.60 17.05 16.29
CA ALA A 3 -24.39 15.67 16.73
C ALA A 3 -23.52 14.95 15.69
N LEU A 4 -22.24 14.75 16.03
CA LEU A 4 -21.32 13.90 15.27
C LEU A 4 -21.91 12.49 15.18
N HIS A 5 -22.47 12.15 14.03
CA HIS A 5 -22.81 10.79 13.65
C HIS A 5 -21.50 9.98 13.55
N ARG A 6 -21.02 9.46 14.68
CA ARG A 6 -19.97 8.44 14.68
C ARG A 6 -20.60 7.11 14.31
N HIS A 7 -20.22 6.59 13.14
CA HIS A 7 -20.67 5.31 12.61
C HIS A 7 -20.28 4.16 13.58
N PRO A 8 -21.18 3.21 13.90
CA PRO A 8 -20.90 2.08 14.79
C PRO A 8 -19.88 1.07 14.24
N ALA A 9 -19.46 1.23 12.98
CA ALA A 9 -18.46 0.38 12.32
C ALA A 9 -17.05 0.53 12.90
N ASN A 10 -16.78 1.59 13.68
CA ASN A 10 -15.45 1.82 14.25
C ASN A 10 -15.23 1.14 15.62
N ILE A 11 -16.24 0.46 16.18
CA ILE A 11 -16.16 -0.08 17.56
C ILE A 11 -15.87 -1.59 17.56
N ALA A 12 -16.24 -2.34 16.52
CA ALA A 12 -16.02 -3.79 16.44
C ALA A 12 -14.62 -4.21 15.94
N VAL A 13 -13.75 -3.27 15.58
CA VAL A 13 -12.41 -3.54 15.01
C VAL A 13 -11.30 -3.55 16.09
N HIS A 14 -11.65 -3.31 17.36
CA HIS A 14 -10.66 -3.02 18.40
C HIS A 14 -10.30 -4.16 19.34
N GLU A 15 -10.86 -5.37 19.21
CA GLU A 15 -10.63 -6.41 20.25
C GLU A 15 -9.70 -7.57 19.88
N ASP A 16 -9.26 -7.70 18.62
CA ASP A 16 -8.34 -8.79 18.24
C ASP A 16 -7.24 -8.34 17.26
N ARG A 17 -6.64 -7.17 17.51
CA ARG A 17 -5.36 -6.83 16.83
C ARG A 17 -4.26 -7.71 17.40
N LYS A 18 -4.11 -8.92 16.84
CA LYS A 18 -2.95 -9.78 17.01
C LYS A 18 -1.70 -8.92 16.91
N LEU A 19 -0.75 -9.10 17.82
CA LEU A 19 0.54 -8.38 17.82
C LEU A 19 1.22 -8.42 16.43
N GLY A 20 0.97 -9.49 15.67
CA GLY A 20 1.40 -9.65 14.28
C GLY A 20 0.82 -8.60 13.32
N ASP A 21 -0.44 -8.20 13.43
CA ASP A 21 -1.04 -7.19 12.54
C ASP A 21 -0.47 -5.79 12.81
N ARG A 22 -0.18 -5.47 14.08
CA ARG A 22 0.49 -4.20 14.44
C ARG A 22 1.94 -4.16 13.96
N LEU A 23 2.65 -5.28 14.06
CA LEU A 23 4.01 -5.40 13.53
C LEU A 23 4.00 -5.36 12.00
N ALA A 24 3.06 -6.03 11.34
CA ALA A 24 2.90 -6.02 9.89
C ALA A 24 2.57 -4.62 9.38
N ASP A 25 1.67 -3.88 10.04
CA ASP A 25 1.35 -2.49 9.67
C ASP A 25 2.55 -1.55 9.94
N GLY A 26 3.31 -1.78 11.02
CA GLY A 26 4.55 -1.05 11.31
C GLY A 26 5.65 -1.28 10.27
N VAL A 27 5.86 -2.53 9.85
CA VAL A 27 6.82 -2.90 8.80
C VAL A 27 6.37 -2.40 7.43
N ALA A 28 5.09 -2.54 7.09
CA ALA A 28 4.53 -2.05 5.83
C ALA A 28 4.66 -0.53 5.69
N ASN A 29 4.45 0.22 6.78
CA ASN A 29 4.62 1.68 6.77
C ASN A 29 6.11 2.10 6.78
N SER A 30 6.99 1.26 7.35
CA SER A 30 8.44 1.54 7.42
C SER A 30 9.17 1.26 6.11
N MET A 31 8.75 0.24 5.34
CA MET A 31 9.40 -0.13 4.06
C MET A 31 9.33 0.98 2.99
N GLY A 32 8.44 1.97 3.12
CA GLY A 32 8.32 3.12 2.21
C GLY A 32 9.02 4.40 2.68
N THR A 33 9.66 4.40 3.86
CA THR A 33 10.18 5.64 4.47
C THR A 33 11.72 5.69 4.43
N TRP A 34 12.28 6.86 4.10
CA TRP A 34 13.73 7.13 4.10
C TRP A 34 14.43 6.79 5.43
N THR A 35 13.71 6.80 6.54
CA THR A 35 14.23 6.48 7.88
C THR A 35 14.63 5.02 8.04
N PHE A 36 13.97 4.08 7.35
CA PHE A 36 14.32 2.65 7.41
C PHE A 36 15.69 2.38 6.75
N ILE A 37 15.94 3.01 5.60
CA ILE A 37 17.21 2.91 4.86
C ILE A 37 18.36 3.42 5.74
N LEU A 38 18.17 4.59 6.37
CA LEU A 38 19.16 5.17 7.27
C LEU A 38 19.42 4.30 8.52
N GLY A 39 18.36 3.73 9.10
CA GLY A 39 18.50 2.81 10.24
C GLY A 39 19.27 1.54 9.88
N GLN A 40 18.97 0.92 8.73
CA GLN A 40 19.68 -0.25 8.22
C GLN A 40 21.15 0.07 7.93
N ALA A 41 21.44 1.22 7.33
CA ALA A 41 22.81 1.66 7.06
C ALA A 41 23.59 1.90 8.36
N ALA A 42 22.97 2.53 9.35
CA ALA A 42 23.57 2.75 10.67
C ALA A 42 23.84 1.42 11.40
N PHE A 43 22.90 0.47 11.37
CA PHE A 43 23.08 -0.86 11.94
C PHE A 43 24.29 -1.58 11.31
N THR A 44 24.38 -1.59 9.98
CA THR A 44 25.48 -2.24 9.26
C THR A 44 26.81 -1.56 9.55
N MET A 45 26.85 -0.23 9.62
CA MET A 45 28.04 0.52 10.00
C MET A 45 28.47 0.22 11.44
N ALA A 46 27.52 0.18 12.38
CA ALA A 46 27.78 -0.19 13.77
C ALA A 46 28.33 -1.62 13.89
N TRP A 47 27.78 -2.57 13.12
CA TRP A 47 28.26 -3.95 13.10
C TRP A 47 29.71 -4.05 12.60
N ILE A 48 30.04 -3.33 11.51
CA ILE A 48 31.39 -3.26 10.98
C ILE A 48 32.36 -2.66 12.01
N VAL A 49 31.97 -1.56 12.67
CA VAL A 49 32.81 -0.89 13.69
C VAL A 49 33.02 -1.79 14.92
N LEU A 50 31.97 -2.48 15.39
CA LEU A 50 32.05 -3.39 16.53
C LEU A 50 32.93 -4.60 16.22
N ASN A 51 32.77 -5.20 15.04
CA ASN A 51 33.61 -6.34 14.62
C ASN A 51 35.05 -5.91 14.30
N SER A 52 35.27 -4.74 13.70
CA SER A 52 36.62 -4.24 13.41
C SER A 52 37.38 -3.89 14.69
N SER A 53 36.71 -3.32 15.70
CA SER A 53 37.31 -3.00 17.01
C SER A 53 37.62 -4.23 17.86
N HIS A 54 36.77 -5.27 17.84
CA HIS A 54 36.99 -6.53 18.56
C HIS A 54 37.84 -7.54 17.78
N GLY A 55 37.92 -7.39 16.45
CA GLY A 55 38.61 -8.32 15.55
C GLY A 55 40.13 -8.33 15.68
N TRP A 56 40.72 -7.35 16.38
CA TRP A 56 42.17 -7.34 16.65
C TRP A 56 42.59 -8.36 17.72
N ILE A 57 41.69 -8.84 18.57
CA ILE A 57 42.02 -9.74 19.69
C ILE A 57 41.36 -11.12 19.51
N HIS A 58 40.12 -11.19 18.99
CA HIS A 58 39.45 -12.44 18.60
C HIS A 58 38.43 -12.13 17.49
N ALA A 59 38.81 -12.35 16.23
CA ALA A 59 37.95 -12.06 15.08
C ALA A 59 36.78 -13.05 14.98
N TRP A 60 35.65 -12.65 15.57
CA TRP A 60 34.40 -13.42 15.54
C TRP A 60 33.77 -13.48 14.14
N ASP A 61 33.96 -12.44 13.32
CA ASP A 61 33.55 -12.39 11.91
C ASP A 61 34.59 -11.61 11.07
N SER A 62 35.67 -12.30 10.68
CA SER A 62 36.74 -11.75 9.82
C SER A 62 36.24 -11.45 8.40
N TYR A 63 36.86 -10.47 7.75
CA TYR A 63 36.62 -10.16 6.34
C TYR A 63 36.79 -11.42 5.47
N PRO A 64 35.83 -11.83 4.63
CA PRO A 64 34.58 -11.15 4.21
C PRO A 64 33.38 -11.54 5.08
N TYR A 65 32.90 -10.64 5.95
CA TYR A 65 31.84 -10.87 6.97
C TYR A 65 30.78 -11.92 6.59
N VAL A 66 30.96 -13.16 7.01
CA VAL A 66 30.15 -14.31 6.58
C VAL A 66 28.76 -14.24 7.19
N LEU A 67 28.67 -13.80 8.45
CA LEU A 67 27.39 -13.72 9.17
C LEU A 67 26.53 -12.59 8.62
N LEU A 68 27.12 -11.42 8.33
CA LEU A 68 26.40 -10.34 7.66
C LEU A 68 25.86 -10.79 6.31
N ASN A 69 26.70 -11.43 5.48
CA ASN A 69 26.27 -11.94 4.18
C ASN A 69 25.14 -12.96 4.31
N LEU A 70 25.17 -13.83 5.32
CA LEU A 70 24.11 -14.80 5.56
C LEU A 70 22.78 -14.10 5.91
N VAL A 71 22.80 -13.12 6.82
CA VAL A 71 21.62 -12.37 7.23
C VAL A 71 21.03 -11.60 6.05
N TYR A 72 21.87 -10.92 5.25
CA TYR A 72 21.41 -10.21 4.06
C TYR A 72 20.84 -11.15 2.99
N SER A 73 21.46 -12.32 2.78
CA SER A 73 20.94 -13.32 1.83
C SER A 73 19.57 -13.83 2.27
N PHE A 74 19.39 -14.08 3.57
CA PHE A 74 18.11 -14.45 4.14
C PHE A 74 17.09 -13.31 3.97
N GLN A 75 17.44 -12.08 4.33
CA GLN A 75 16.58 -10.91 4.19
C GLN A 75 16.08 -10.73 2.75
N ALA A 76 16.98 -10.87 1.76
CA ALA A 76 16.62 -10.81 0.35
C ALA A 76 15.62 -11.92 -0.03
N GLY A 77 15.83 -13.15 0.46
CA GLY A 77 14.93 -14.28 0.25
C GLY A 77 13.50 -14.05 0.76
N PHE A 78 13.33 -13.35 1.89
CA PHE A 78 12.01 -13.04 2.47
C PHE A 78 11.36 -11.78 1.90
N THR A 79 12.11 -10.90 1.26
CA THR A 79 11.59 -9.63 0.73
C THR A 79 10.54 -9.87 -0.36
N GLY A 80 10.78 -10.82 -1.28
CA GLY A 80 9.84 -11.15 -2.37
C GLY A 80 8.46 -11.58 -1.87
N PRO A 81 8.35 -12.62 -1.03
CA PRO A 81 7.07 -13.08 -0.49
C PRO A 81 6.32 -12.02 0.34
N ILE A 82 7.03 -11.27 1.19
CA ILE A 82 6.42 -10.20 2.01
C ILE A 82 5.87 -9.10 1.10
N LEU A 83 6.63 -8.71 0.08
CA LEU A 83 6.19 -7.72 -0.90
C LEU A 83 4.96 -8.21 -1.66
N LEU A 84 4.94 -9.47 -2.10
CA LEU A 84 3.78 -10.08 -2.79
C LEU A 84 2.54 -10.13 -1.90
N LEU A 85 2.69 -10.46 -0.61
CA LEU A 85 1.59 -10.46 0.35
C LEU A 85 1.04 -9.04 0.58
N SER A 86 1.93 -8.05 0.74
CA SER A 86 1.54 -6.65 0.89
C SER A 86 0.85 -6.11 -0.36
N GLN A 87 1.37 -6.44 -1.54
CA GLN A 87 0.80 -6.07 -2.83
C GLN A 87 -0.57 -6.72 -3.05
N ASN A 88 -0.76 -7.99 -2.69
CA ASN A 88 -2.05 -8.68 -2.82
C ASN A 88 -3.11 -8.05 -1.88
N ARG A 89 -2.71 -7.65 -0.67
CA ARG A 89 -3.60 -6.90 0.25
C ARG A 89 -3.98 -5.54 -0.36
N GLN A 90 -3.00 -4.81 -0.89
CA GLN A 90 -3.22 -3.49 -1.48
C GLN A 90 -4.11 -3.56 -2.74
N SER A 91 -3.84 -4.51 -3.64
CA SER A 91 -4.60 -4.67 -4.90
C SER A 91 -6.07 -5.02 -4.66
N ARG A 92 -6.39 -5.78 -3.62
CA ARG A 92 -7.78 -6.05 -3.22
C ARG A 92 -8.50 -4.79 -2.77
N HIS A 93 -7.84 -3.94 -1.99
CA HIS A 93 -8.40 -2.64 -1.58
C HIS A 93 -8.56 -1.68 -2.76
N ASP A 94 -7.57 -1.64 -3.65
CA ASP A 94 -7.60 -0.78 -4.83
C ASP A 94 -8.72 -1.22 -5.79
N ARG A 95 -8.98 -2.52 -5.94
CA ARG A 95 -10.11 -3.02 -6.75
C ARG A 95 -11.47 -2.61 -6.18
N LEU A 96 -11.66 -2.75 -4.87
CA LEU A 96 -12.91 -2.31 -4.22
C LEU A 96 -13.11 -0.79 -4.33
N ARG A 97 -12.03 0.00 -4.25
CA ARG A 97 -12.09 1.44 -4.50
C ARG A 97 -12.49 1.73 -5.95
N ALA A 98 -11.89 1.06 -6.92
CA ALA A 98 -12.23 1.24 -8.32
C ALA A 98 -13.69 0.89 -8.64
N GLU A 99 -14.24 -0.18 -8.05
CA GLU A 99 -15.66 -0.54 -8.20
C GLU A 99 -16.58 0.52 -7.58
N HIS A 100 -16.21 1.07 -6.42
CA HIS A 100 -16.97 2.15 -5.79
C HIS A 100 -16.91 3.45 -6.63
N ASP A 101 -15.72 3.84 -7.08
CA ASP A 101 -15.53 5.04 -7.89
C ASP A 101 -16.34 4.93 -9.19
N TYR A 102 -16.36 3.75 -9.81
CA TYR A 102 -17.19 3.47 -10.99
C TYR A 102 -18.70 3.69 -10.71
N ALA A 103 -19.22 3.15 -9.62
CA ALA A 103 -20.62 3.33 -9.26
C ALA A 103 -20.97 4.79 -8.93
N VAL A 104 -20.04 5.54 -8.34
CA VAL A 104 -20.21 6.97 -8.07
C VAL A 104 -20.19 7.78 -9.35
N ASP A 105 -19.31 7.45 -10.29
CA ASP A 105 -19.24 8.12 -11.60
C ASP A 105 -20.51 7.90 -12.42
N GLU A 106 -21.08 6.69 -12.40
CA GLU A 106 -22.38 6.41 -13.06
C GLU A 106 -23.50 7.25 -12.44
N ARG A 107 -23.62 7.25 -11.11
CA ARG A 107 -24.61 8.07 -10.38
C ARG A 107 -24.43 9.56 -10.63
N THR A 108 -23.19 10.02 -10.70
CA THR A 108 -22.87 11.43 -10.95
C THR A 108 -23.28 11.82 -12.35
N ASN A 109 -23.01 10.98 -13.35
CA ASN A 109 -23.46 11.21 -14.73
C ASN A 109 -24.99 11.26 -14.83
N GLU A 110 -25.71 10.35 -14.17
CA GLU A 110 -27.18 10.39 -14.10
C GLU A 110 -27.69 11.72 -13.52
N LEU A 111 -27.13 12.16 -12.38
CA LEU A 111 -27.51 13.41 -11.73
C LEU A 111 -27.21 14.64 -12.59
N VAL A 112 -26.04 14.68 -13.23
CA VAL A 112 -25.66 15.75 -14.16
C VAL A 112 -26.64 15.82 -15.33
N HIS A 113 -27.04 14.66 -15.87
CA HIS A 113 -27.99 14.60 -16.96
C HIS A 113 -29.37 15.12 -16.54
N LEU A 114 -29.87 14.72 -15.36
CA LEU A 114 -31.13 15.21 -14.81
C LEU A 114 -31.13 16.73 -14.60
N ILE A 115 -30.04 17.29 -14.07
CA ILE A 115 -29.89 18.73 -13.87
C ILE A 115 -29.85 19.47 -15.22
N ALA A 116 -29.11 18.94 -16.19
CA ALA A 116 -28.99 19.52 -17.51
C ALA A 116 -30.31 19.50 -18.29
N GLN A 117 -31.10 18.42 -18.14
CA GLN A 117 -32.44 18.31 -18.67
C GLN A 117 -33.38 19.35 -18.05
N HIS A 118 -33.37 19.49 -16.72
CA HIS A 118 -34.18 20.50 -16.02
C HIS A 118 -33.85 21.93 -16.46
N HIS A 119 -32.58 22.23 -16.75
CA HIS A 119 -32.13 23.53 -17.24
C HIS A 119 -32.31 23.75 -18.76
N GLY A 120 -32.85 22.78 -19.50
CA GLY A 120 -33.06 22.88 -20.94
C GLY A 120 -31.77 22.88 -21.77
N LEU A 121 -30.65 22.44 -21.20
CA LEU A 121 -29.35 22.36 -21.87
C LEU A 121 -29.23 21.11 -22.75
N ILE A 122 -30.06 20.08 -22.51
CA ILE A 122 -30.04 18.79 -23.20
C ILE A 122 -31.47 18.41 -23.63
N PRO A 123 -31.74 18.08 -24.92
CA PRO A 123 -33.05 17.65 -25.40
C PRO A 123 -33.49 16.32 -24.77
N ALA A 124 -34.77 16.13 -24.46
CA ALA A 124 -35.31 14.89 -23.87
C ALA A 124 -35.17 13.62 -24.74
N ASP A 125 -34.72 13.78 -25.99
CA ASP A 125 -34.49 12.77 -27.02
C ASP A 125 -32.99 12.40 -27.17
N SER A 126 -32.07 13.12 -26.52
CA SER A 126 -30.66 12.71 -26.58
C SER A 126 -30.48 11.45 -25.73
N THR A 127 -30.56 10.28 -26.38
CA THR A 127 -30.06 9.03 -25.80
C THR A 127 -28.65 9.26 -25.30
N PRO A 128 -28.27 8.70 -24.15
CA PRO A 128 -26.91 8.78 -23.68
C PRO A 128 -26.00 8.17 -24.76
N GLU A 129 -25.24 8.99 -25.48
CA GLU A 129 -23.95 8.55 -25.98
C GLU A 129 -23.09 8.38 -24.73
N LEU A 130 -23.30 7.27 -24.02
CA LEU A 130 -22.31 6.73 -23.12
C LEU A 130 -21.01 6.73 -23.94
N PRO A 131 -19.94 7.41 -23.48
CA PRO A 131 -18.64 7.22 -24.05
C PRO A 131 -18.42 5.71 -24.11
N LEU A 132 -18.38 5.17 -25.33
CA LEU A 132 -18.15 3.74 -25.54
C LEU A 132 -16.94 3.37 -24.69
N PRO A 133 -16.98 2.22 -24.00
CA PRO A 133 -15.87 1.81 -23.16
C PRO A 133 -14.60 1.90 -23.99
N ALA A 134 -13.66 2.73 -23.56
CA ALA A 134 -12.28 2.72 -24.03
C ALA A 134 -11.56 1.42 -23.62
N ALA A 135 -12.30 0.32 -23.45
CA ALA A 135 -11.84 -0.99 -23.04
C ALA A 135 -11.34 -1.84 -24.24
N LYS A 136 -11.19 -1.27 -25.43
CA LYS A 136 -10.59 -1.96 -26.59
C LYS A 136 -9.30 -1.35 -27.13
N SER A 137 -8.73 -0.33 -26.49
CA SER A 137 -7.44 0.26 -26.92
C SER A 137 -6.25 -0.11 -26.03
N GLN A 138 -6.45 -0.88 -24.95
CA GLN A 138 -5.37 -1.31 -24.05
C GLN A 138 -5.20 -2.83 -23.95
N GLN A 139 -5.95 -3.61 -24.74
CA GLN A 139 -5.76 -5.07 -24.90
C GLN A 139 -5.14 -5.45 -26.26
N GLU A 140 -4.88 -4.48 -27.14
CA GLU A 140 -3.97 -4.65 -28.27
C GLU A 140 -2.73 -3.78 -28.04
N LEU A 141 -1.70 -4.36 -27.43
CA LEU A 141 -0.26 -4.19 -27.71
C LEU A 141 0.58 -4.97 -26.68
#